data_AF-A0A946HG44-F1
#
_entry.id   AF-A0A946HG44-F1
#
_cell.length_a   1.000
_cell.length_b   1.000
_cell.length_c   1.000
_cell.angle_alpha   90.00
_cell.angle_beta   90.00
_cell.angle_gamma   90.00
#
_symmetry.space_group_name_H-M   'P 1'
#
loop_
_entity.id
_entity.type
_entity.pdbx_description
1 polymer ?
#
loop_
_entity_poly.entity_id
_entity_poly.type
_entity_poly.pdbx_seq_one_letter_code
_entity_poly.pdbx_strand_id
1 'polypeptide(L)'
;MMSDPAKFNIQLLLVLVLGLGLLTPLDGVEAQEFEISLGVSTLNGTAYNLLVGMAEGASDGYNPGEDLYAPPAPPSPSFYSSINYSNDSWFSCIIAPDPDPVVFILELQFLITDPILIEWELGGFLAGGEYTLRDAVGGGFIDVDMTSQDSLLVDNIAMTNLVLAIVPPPAETFVRSDVNLDGSINLADAVRLLEHLFMTVAIDCRKAADGNDDSSVNLADVIFQLAFLFNAGSAPPEPFPGCGTDPTPDPLECQVYCP
;
A
#
# COMPACT_ATOMS: atom_id res chain seq x y z
N MET A 1 30.40 -0.88 -31.83
CA MET A 1 30.09 -0.06 -30.64
C MET A 1 28.78 0.65 -30.93
N MET A 2 27.66 -0.07 -30.78
CA MET A 2 26.33 0.49 -30.95
C MET A 2 25.85 0.79 -29.52
N SER A 3 25.75 2.07 -29.19
CA SER A 3 25.19 2.54 -27.93
C SER A 3 23.69 2.24 -27.93
N ASP A 4 23.28 1.39 -26.99
CA ASP A 4 21.91 1.06 -26.63
C ASP A 4 21.15 2.35 -26.26
N PRO A 5 20.07 2.73 -26.97
CA PRO A 5 19.33 3.94 -26.65
C PRO A 5 18.43 3.68 -25.44
N ALA A 6 18.56 4.53 -24.42
CA ALA A 6 17.63 4.65 -23.30
C ALA A 6 17.49 3.43 -22.36
N LYS A 7 18.59 3.06 -21.68
CA LYS A 7 18.42 2.55 -20.31
C LYS A 7 18.00 3.73 -19.43
N PHE A 8 16.70 3.94 -19.32
CA PHE A 8 16.08 4.88 -18.38
C PHE A 8 16.60 4.53 -16.98
N ASN A 9 17.38 5.42 -16.39
CA ASN A 9 17.99 5.16 -15.09
C ASN A 9 16.94 5.41 -13.99
N ILE A 10 16.30 4.34 -13.51
CA ILE A 10 15.23 4.35 -12.50
C ILE A 10 15.64 5.15 -11.25
N GLN A 11 16.93 5.10 -10.85
CA GLN A 11 17.45 5.91 -9.74
C GLN A 11 17.41 7.44 -9.98
N LEU A 12 17.54 7.89 -11.23
CA LEU A 12 17.52 9.31 -11.57
C LEU A 12 16.07 9.86 -11.58
N LEU A 13 15.09 8.99 -11.76
CA LEU A 13 13.66 9.30 -11.75
C LEU A 13 13.12 9.49 -10.32
N LEU A 14 13.62 8.70 -9.35
CA LEU A 14 13.29 8.83 -7.92
C LEU A 14 13.51 10.27 -7.41
N VAL A 15 14.60 10.92 -7.84
CA VAL A 15 14.99 12.28 -7.41
C VAL A 15 14.12 13.37 -8.04
N LEU A 16 13.53 13.10 -9.21
CA LEU A 16 12.77 14.09 -9.99
C LEU A 16 11.26 14.05 -9.68
N VAL A 17 10.74 12.91 -9.24
CA VAL A 17 9.30 12.68 -9.05
C VAL A 17 8.83 13.01 -7.62
N LEU A 18 9.67 12.87 -6.60
CA LEU A 18 9.25 13.01 -5.19
C LEU A 18 9.31 14.43 -4.61
N GLY A 19 9.51 15.46 -5.46
CA GLY A 19 9.28 16.85 -5.10
C GLY A 19 9.89 17.31 -3.76
N LEU A 20 11.21 17.19 -3.56
CA LEU A 20 12.00 17.85 -2.50
C LEU A 20 11.33 17.96 -1.11
N GLY A 21 10.60 16.94 -0.66
CA GLY A 21 10.31 16.72 0.76
C GLY A 21 11.46 15.94 1.36
N LEU A 22 12.12 16.47 2.39
CA LEU A 22 13.16 15.73 3.12
C LEU A 22 12.46 14.64 3.94
N LEU A 23 12.15 13.50 3.33
CA LEU A 23 11.72 12.31 4.05
C LEU A 23 12.96 11.76 4.76
N THR A 24 12.98 11.88 6.07
CA THR A 24 13.92 11.09 6.87
C THR A 24 13.49 9.64 6.75
N PRO A 25 14.38 8.71 6.34
CA PRO A 25 14.03 7.30 6.32
C PRO A 25 13.54 6.91 7.72
N LEU A 26 12.38 6.27 7.78
CA LEU A 26 11.83 5.72 9.02
C LEU A 26 12.54 4.39 9.28
N ASP A 27 13.81 4.44 9.71
CA ASP A 27 14.61 3.25 10.00
C ASP A 27 13.85 2.31 10.97
N GLY A 28 13.50 1.11 10.49
CA GLY A 28 12.88 0.04 11.29
C GLY A 28 11.35 0.06 11.39
N VAL A 29 10.67 0.82 10.52
CA VAL A 29 9.20 0.81 10.41
C VAL A 29 8.82 0.16 9.08
N GLU A 30 8.06 -0.93 9.11
CA GLU A 30 7.54 -1.57 7.89
C GLU A 30 6.46 -0.67 7.24
N ALA A 31 6.15 -0.85 5.96
CA ALA A 31 4.98 -0.23 5.33
C ALA A 31 3.71 -1.04 5.58
N GLN A 32 2.56 -0.39 5.51
CA GLN A 32 1.29 -1.10 5.43
C GLN A 32 1.14 -1.77 4.06
N GLU A 33 0.61 -3.00 4.05
CA GLU A 33 0.38 -3.79 2.84
C GLU A 33 -0.72 -3.19 1.97
N PHE A 34 -0.52 -3.23 0.65
CA PHE A 34 -1.53 -2.78 -0.30
C PHE A 34 -1.42 -3.56 -1.62
N GLU A 35 -2.52 -3.58 -2.35
CA GLU A 35 -2.57 -4.08 -3.73
C GLU A 35 -3.39 -3.12 -4.59
N ILE A 36 -2.83 -2.70 -5.73
CA ILE A 36 -3.49 -1.83 -6.70
C ILE A 36 -3.58 -2.58 -8.03
N SER A 37 -4.81 -2.84 -8.44
CA SER A 37 -5.13 -3.39 -9.75
C SER A 37 -5.37 -2.28 -10.77
N LEU A 38 -4.67 -2.35 -11.91
CA LEU A 38 -4.82 -1.45 -13.03
C LEU A 38 -5.36 -2.23 -14.24
N GLY A 39 -6.55 -1.86 -14.70
CA GLY A 39 -7.09 -2.29 -15.98
C GLY A 39 -6.58 -1.40 -17.10
N VAL A 40 -5.70 -1.91 -17.96
CA VAL A 40 -5.15 -1.17 -19.10
C VAL A 40 -5.75 -1.71 -20.38
N SER A 41 -6.55 -0.91 -21.07
CA SER A 41 -7.30 -1.36 -22.24
C SER A 41 -7.25 -0.41 -23.42
N THR A 42 -7.55 -0.95 -24.60
CA THR A 42 -7.91 -0.15 -25.78
C THR A 42 -9.41 0.07 -25.80
N LEU A 43 -9.89 1.13 -26.47
CA LEU A 43 -11.32 1.38 -26.69
C LEU A 43 -12.06 0.22 -27.38
N ASN A 44 -11.32 -0.69 -28.03
CA ASN A 44 -11.83 -1.84 -28.77
C ASN A 44 -11.76 -3.17 -27.98
N GLY A 45 -11.43 -3.14 -26.68
CA GLY A 45 -11.70 -4.25 -25.74
C GLY A 45 -10.58 -5.28 -25.54
N THR A 46 -9.35 -5.02 -26.01
CA THR A 46 -8.18 -5.78 -25.50
C THR A 46 -7.71 -5.12 -24.21
N ALA A 47 -7.52 -5.91 -23.15
CA ALA A 47 -7.13 -5.43 -21.83
C ALA A 47 -6.00 -6.27 -21.22
N TYR A 48 -5.13 -5.60 -20.47
CA TYR A 48 -4.17 -6.18 -19.54
C TYR A 48 -4.58 -5.78 -18.13
N ASN A 49 -4.50 -6.74 -17.20
CA ASN A 49 -4.63 -6.45 -15.78
C ASN A 49 -3.23 -6.45 -15.20
N LEU A 50 -2.83 -5.31 -14.65
CA LEU A 50 -1.54 -5.13 -14.00
C LEU A 50 -1.78 -5.03 -12.50
N LEU A 51 -0.99 -5.73 -11.70
CA LEU A 51 -1.06 -5.70 -10.24
C LEU A 51 0.28 -5.21 -9.69
N VAL A 52 0.23 -4.16 -8.88
CA VAL A 52 1.36 -3.73 -8.04
C VAL A 52 0.95 -3.79 -6.59
N GLY A 53 1.88 -4.10 -5.69
CA GLY A 53 1.57 -4.14 -4.27
C GLY A 53 2.79 -4.32 -3.37
N MET A 54 2.51 -4.30 -2.08
CA MET A 54 3.42 -4.67 -1.01
C MET A 54 2.72 -5.65 -0.09
N ALA A 55 3.39 -6.74 0.28
CA ALA A 55 2.83 -7.75 1.19
C ALA A 55 3.92 -8.35 2.10
N GLU A 56 3.57 -8.73 3.33
CA GLU A 56 4.47 -9.44 4.23
C GLU A 56 4.89 -10.78 3.61
N GLY A 57 6.18 -11.11 3.72
CA GLY A 57 6.76 -12.31 3.11
C GLY A 57 7.05 -12.16 1.62
N ALA A 58 6.66 -11.05 0.99
CA ALA A 58 7.08 -10.71 -0.36
C ALA A 58 8.59 -10.46 -0.43
N SER A 59 9.14 -10.43 -1.65
CA SER A 59 10.55 -10.10 -1.87
C SER A 59 10.69 -9.12 -3.03
N ASP A 60 11.81 -8.40 -3.09
CA ASP A 60 12.13 -7.53 -4.24
C ASP A 60 12.51 -8.33 -5.51
N GLY A 61 12.35 -9.65 -5.47
CA GLY A 61 12.50 -10.55 -6.61
C GLY A 61 11.28 -11.46 -6.75
N TYR A 62 11.35 -12.38 -7.70
CA TYR A 62 10.19 -13.20 -8.06
C TYR A 62 9.76 -14.20 -6.97
N ASN A 63 8.51 -14.10 -6.56
CA ASN A 63 7.79 -15.00 -5.68
C ASN A 63 6.77 -15.84 -6.46
N PRO A 64 6.94 -17.18 -6.54
CA PRO A 64 6.00 -18.04 -7.25
C PRO A 64 4.60 -18.03 -6.63
N GLY A 65 3.60 -17.60 -7.41
CA GLY A 65 2.19 -17.58 -7.01
C GLY A 65 1.66 -16.21 -6.58
N GLU A 66 2.56 -15.27 -6.30
CA GLU A 66 2.26 -13.85 -6.03
C GLU A 66 2.60 -13.00 -7.27
N ASP A 67 3.79 -13.22 -7.82
CA ASP A 67 4.29 -12.50 -8.98
C ASP A 67 3.98 -13.18 -10.31
N LEU A 68 3.95 -12.37 -11.37
CA LEU A 68 3.82 -12.83 -12.74
C LEU A 68 4.69 -11.98 -13.65
N TYR A 69 5.75 -12.56 -14.20
CA TYR A 69 6.55 -11.91 -15.24
C TYR A 69 5.73 -11.66 -16.50
N ALA A 70 5.92 -10.49 -17.10
CA ALA A 70 5.37 -10.18 -18.40
C ALA A 70 6.28 -10.76 -19.50
N PRO A 71 5.73 -11.38 -20.55
CA PRO A 71 6.51 -11.83 -21.70
C PRO A 71 7.07 -10.62 -22.46
N PRO A 72 8.10 -10.77 -23.31
CA PRO A 72 8.57 -9.69 -24.16
C PRO A 72 7.43 -9.09 -24.98
N ALA A 73 7.42 -7.75 -25.08
CA ALA A 73 6.40 -7.04 -25.85
C ALA A 73 6.33 -7.57 -27.30
N PRO A 74 5.12 -7.85 -27.82
CA PRO A 74 4.94 -8.21 -29.22
C PRO A 74 5.35 -7.06 -30.14
N PRO A 75 5.76 -7.33 -31.39
CA PRO A 75 6.13 -6.28 -32.33
C PRO A 75 5.01 -5.25 -32.51
N SER A 76 5.37 -3.97 -32.51
CA SER A 76 4.44 -2.89 -32.83
C SER A 76 3.87 -3.09 -34.25
N PRO A 77 2.59 -2.71 -34.51
CA PRO A 77 1.70 -1.89 -33.70
C PRO A 77 0.65 -2.73 -32.95
N SER A 78 1.03 -3.75 -32.19
CA SER A 78 0.10 -4.49 -31.33
C SER A 78 -0.11 -3.77 -29.99
N PHE A 79 -1.30 -3.87 -29.40
CA PHE A 79 -1.50 -3.38 -28.04
C PHE A 79 -0.72 -4.25 -27.05
N TYR A 80 0.00 -3.61 -26.13
CA TYR A 80 0.71 -4.28 -25.04
C TYR A 80 0.89 -3.32 -23.86
N SER A 81 0.84 -3.85 -22.64
CA SER A 81 1.15 -3.10 -21.43
C SER A 81 1.80 -3.98 -20.38
N SER A 82 2.78 -3.45 -19.65
CA SER A 82 3.48 -4.13 -18.55
C SER A 82 3.94 -3.14 -17.48
N ILE A 83 4.23 -3.65 -16.29
CA ILE A 83 4.94 -2.94 -15.23
C ILE A 83 6.43 -3.18 -15.40
N ASN A 84 7.26 -2.16 -15.31
CA ASN A 84 8.70 -2.28 -15.17
C ASN A 84 9.11 -1.88 -13.75
N TYR A 85 9.74 -2.82 -13.05
CA TYR A 85 10.29 -2.64 -11.71
C TYR A 85 11.66 -3.30 -11.65
N SER A 86 12.66 -2.58 -11.11
CA SER A 86 14.05 -3.05 -11.01
C SER A 86 14.68 -3.55 -12.33
N ASN A 87 14.20 -3.05 -13.48
CA ASN A 87 14.56 -3.46 -14.86
C ASN A 87 13.97 -4.78 -15.36
N ASP A 88 13.06 -5.39 -14.60
CA ASP A 88 12.29 -6.55 -15.04
C ASP A 88 10.85 -6.12 -15.39
N SER A 89 10.21 -6.87 -16.30
CA SER A 89 8.84 -6.62 -16.76
C SER A 89 7.85 -7.59 -16.13
N TRP A 90 6.74 -7.07 -15.62
CA TRP A 90 5.77 -7.77 -14.78
C TRP A 90 4.33 -7.49 -15.21
N PHE A 91 3.46 -8.48 -15.06
CA PHE A 91 2.02 -8.31 -14.99
C PHE A 91 1.55 -8.24 -13.53
N SER A 92 2.21 -8.95 -12.62
CA SER A 92 2.01 -8.85 -11.17
C SER A 92 3.37 -8.69 -10.52
N CYS A 93 3.54 -7.64 -9.70
CA CYS A 93 4.75 -7.36 -8.95
C CYS A 93 4.37 -6.95 -7.52
N ILE A 94 4.58 -7.86 -6.58
CA ILE A 94 4.39 -7.65 -5.15
C ILE A 94 5.77 -7.62 -4.51
N ILE A 95 6.12 -6.49 -3.89
CA ILE A 95 7.44 -6.28 -3.31
C ILE A 95 7.39 -6.36 -1.78
N ALA A 96 8.56 -6.46 -1.14
CA ALA A 96 8.62 -6.42 0.32
C ALA A 96 8.10 -5.07 0.85
N PRO A 97 7.48 -5.02 2.05
CA PRO A 97 7.05 -3.76 2.64
C PRO A 97 8.24 -2.82 2.84
N ASP A 98 8.11 -1.59 2.34
CA ASP A 98 9.13 -0.54 2.48
C ASP A 98 8.41 0.80 2.69
N PRO A 99 8.62 1.51 3.81
CA PRO A 99 8.01 2.81 4.05
C PRO A 99 8.53 3.91 3.11
N ASP A 100 9.66 3.67 2.43
CA ASP A 100 10.20 4.61 1.48
C ASP A 100 9.36 4.64 0.18
N PRO A 101 9.34 5.78 -0.52
CA PRO A 101 8.60 5.89 -1.77
C PRO A 101 9.10 4.91 -2.83
N VAL A 102 8.16 4.16 -3.41
CA VAL A 102 8.42 3.23 -4.51
C VAL A 102 7.92 3.79 -5.84
N VAL A 103 8.62 3.42 -6.91
CA VAL A 103 8.29 3.81 -8.28
C VAL A 103 8.18 2.60 -9.18
N PHE A 104 7.03 2.46 -9.83
CA PHE A 104 6.77 1.53 -10.91
C PHE A 104 6.65 2.30 -12.24
N ILE A 105 7.12 1.71 -13.33
CA ILE A 105 6.94 2.31 -14.66
C ILE A 105 5.91 1.48 -15.42
N LEU A 106 4.81 2.09 -15.84
CA LEU A 106 3.85 1.47 -16.76
C LEU A 106 4.34 1.66 -18.18
N GLU A 107 4.73 0.57 -18.83
CA GLU A 107 5.15 0.53 -20.23
C GLU A 107 3.93 0.36 -21.12
N LEU A 108 3.70 1.30 -22.04
CA LEU A 108 2.52 1.37 -22.90
C LEU A 108 2.90 1.21 -24.37
N GLN A 109 2.33 0.21 -25.05
CA GLN A 109 2.40 0.06 -26.50
C GLN A 109 1.02 0.25 -27.14
N PHE A 110 0.90 1.29 -27.97
CA PHE A 110 -0.35 1.64 -28.63
C PHE A 110 -0.65 0.72 -29.82
N LEU A 111 -1.91 0.33 -29.95
CA LEU A 111 -2.43 -0.27 -31.18
C LEU A 111 -2.66 0.84 -32.21
N ILE A 112 -1.64 1.08 -33.04
CA ILE A 112 -1.65 2.13 -34.05
C ILE A 112 -1.80 3.52 -33.40
N THR A 113 -3.01 4.06 -33.33
CA THR A 113 -3.35 5.35 -32.71
C THR A 113 -4.54 5.22 -31.76
N ASP A 114 -4.94 4.00 -31.40
CA ASP A 114 -6.02 3.77 -30.45
C ASP A 114 -5.58 4.27 -29.07
N PRO A 115 -6.31 5.21 -28.44
CA PRO A 115 -6.02 5.64 -27.08
C PRO A 115 -6.06 4.47 -26.10
N ILE A 116 -5.25 4.58 -25.06
CA ILE A 116 -5.20 3.61 -23.96
C ILE A 116 -6.00 4.18 -22.80
N LEU A 117 -6.95 3.42 -22.30
CA LEU A 117 -7.68 3.70 -21.07
C LEU A 117 -7.02 2.92 -19.93
N ILE A 118 -6.69 3.60 -18.84
CA ILE A 118 -6.21 3.00 -17.59
C ILE A 118 -7.30 3.22 -16.55
N GLU A 119 -7.73 2.17 -15.88
CA GLU A 119 -8.77 2.18 -14.84
C GLU A 119 -8.23 1.52 -13.57
N TRP A 120 -8.67 1.99 -12.41
CA TRP A 120 -8.32 1.42 -11.11
C TRP A 120 -9.48 1.60 -10.12
N GLU A 121 -9.42 0.85 -9.02
CA GLU A 121 -10.43 0.88 -7.97
C GLU A 121 -10.00 1.81 -6.83
N LEU A 122 -10.90 2.70 -6.40
CA LEU A 122 -10.60 3.64 -5.30
C LEU A 122 -10.50 2.98 -3.92
N GLY A 123 -11.03 1.76 -3.75
CA GLY A 123 -11.07 1.06 -2.47
C GLY A 123 -9.75 0.41 -2.03
N GLY A 124 -8.72 0.39 -2.90
CA GLY A 124 -7.42 -0.21 -2.61
C GLY A 124 -6.38 0.75 -2.02
N PHE A 125 -6.71 2.03 -1.87
CA PHE A 125 -5.77 3.04 -1.35
C PHE A 125 -5.85 3.15 0.17
N LEU A 126 -4.69 3.15 0.81
CA LEU A 126 -4.58 3.27 2.26
C LEU A 126 -4.61 4.73 2.69
N ALA A 127 -5.26 5.00 3.82
CA ALA A 127 -5.28 6.34 4.41
C ALA A 127 -3.86 6.77 4.82
N GLY A 128 -3.47 7.99 4.45
CA GLY A 128 -2.14 8.53 4.75
C GLY A 128 -1.06 8.15 3.74
N GLY A 129 -1.36 7.30 2.75
CA GLY A 129 -0.50 7.08 1.58
C GLY A 129 -0.68 8.15 0.50
N GLU A 130 0.31 8.28 -0.39
CA GLU A 130 0.24 9.09 -1.61
C GLU A 130 0.36 8.20 -2.84
N TYR A 131 -0.56 8.35 -3.80
CA TYR A 131 -0.65 7.50 -4.99
C TYR A 131 -0.78 8.38 -6.23
N THR A 132 0.30 8.50 -7.00
CA THR A 132 0.34 9.41 -8.15
C THR A 132 0.71 8.69 -9.43
N LEU A 133 -0.02 9.00 -10.50
CA LEU A 133 0.30 8.55 -11.85
C LEU A 133 0.74 9.76 -12.68
N ARG A 134 2.00 9.74 -13.10
CA ARG A 134 2.67 10.86 -13.77
C ARG A 134 3.25 10.49 -15.11
N ASP A 135 3.52 11.48 -15.94
CA ASP A 135 4.38 11.27 -17.11
C ASP A 135 5.85 11.05 -16.71
N ALA A 136 6.63 10.46 -17.63
CA ALA A 136 8.06 10.17 -17.42
C ALA A 136 8.97 11.40 -17.26
N VAL A 137 8.45 12.63 -17.45
CA VAL A 137 9.19 13.88 -17.22
C VAL A 137 8.77 14.59 -15.93
N GLY A 138 8.02 13.92 -15.05
CA GLY A 138 7.77 14.35 -13.67
C GLY A 138 6.53 15.22 -13.48
N GLY A 139 5.50 15.07 -14.32
CA GLY A 139 4.20 15.70 -14.08
C GLY A 139 3.89 16.94 -14.92
N GLY A 140 4.64 17.18 -16.00
CA GLY A 140 4.43 18.34 -16.86
C GLY A 140 3.21 18.24 -17.78
N PHE A 141 2.78 17.02 -18.10
CA PHE A 141 1.66 16.73 -18.99
C PHE A 141 0.59 15.84 -18.34
N ILE A 142 1.00 14.87 -17.53
CA ILE A 142 0.10 14.01 -16.75
C ILE A 142 0.60 14.04 -15.31
N ASP A 143 -0.26 14.48 -14.40
CA ASP A 143 -0.06 14.39 -12.95
C ASP A 143 -1.42 14.14 -12.31
N VAL A 144 -1.69 12.88 -12.00
CA VAL A 144 -2.96 12.40 -11.49
C VAL A 144 -2.77 11.89 -10.08
N ASP A 145 -3.56 12.43 -9.15
CA ASP A 145 -3.81 11.82 -7.85
C ASP A 145 -4.84 10.70 -8.03
N MET A 146 -4.38 9.45 -7.90
CA MET A 146 -5.20 8.26 -8.12
C MET A 146 -6.28 8.06 -7.05
N THR A 147 -6.21 8.76 -5.93
CA THR A 147 -7.26 8.71 -4.89
C THR A 147 -8.46 9.60 -5.24
N SER A 148 -8.29 10.53 -6.19
CA SER A 148 -9.30 11.54 -6.54
C SER A 148 -10.15 11.19 -7.77
N GLN A 149 -9.68 10.23 -8.58
CA GLN A 149 -10.32 9.76 -9.81
C GLN A 149 -9.97 8.28 -10.02
N ASP A 150 -10.74 7.57 -10.84
CA ASP A 150 -10.65 6.10 -11.04
C ASP A 150 -10.12 5.70 -12.42
N SER A 151 -9.78 6.68 -13.27
CA SER A 151 -9.39 6.42 -14.64
C SER A 151 -8.54 7.54 -15.25
N LEU A 152 -7.79 7.18 -16.30
CA LEU A 152 -6.98 8.06 -17.13
C LEU A 152 -7.02 7.60 -18.58
N LEU A 153 -7.42 8.48 -19.51
CA LEU A 153 -7.32 8.24 -20.94
C LEU A 153 -6.02 8.84 -21.48
N VAL A 154 -5.14 8.00 -22.00
CA VAL A 154 -3.89 8.38 -22.65
C VAL A 154 -4.10 8.39 -24.16
N ASP A 155 -4.24 9.57 -24.75
CA ASP A 155 -4.50 9.76 -26.18
C ASP A 155 -3.26 10.20 -26.99
N ASN A 156 -2.18 10.58 -26.30
CA ASN A 156 -0.92 10.92 -26.92
C ASN A 156 -0.03 9.67 -27.06
N ILE A 157 0.06 9.14 -28.28
CA ILE A 157 0.87 7.95 -28.61
C ILE A 157 2.37 8.07 -28.29
N ALA A 158 2.87 9.30 -28.05
CA ALA A 158 4.25 9.51 -27.62
C ALA A 158 4.47 9.17 -26.13
N MET A 159 3.40 9.03 -25.35
CA MET A 159 3.45 8.68 -23.93
C MET A 159 3.52 7.16 -23.77
N THR A 160 4.68 6.58 -24.06
CA THR A 160 4.90 5.12 -23.95
C THR A 160 5.27 4.68 -22.55
N ASN A 161 5.47 5.60 -21.61
CA ASN A 161 5.81 5.31 -20.23
C ASN A 161 5.08 6.27 -19.30
N LEU A 162 4.40 5.72 -18.29
CA LEU A 162 3.89 6.46 -17.14
C LEU A 162 4.62 6.00 -15.88
N VAL A 163 4.70 6.89 -14.91
CA VAL A 163 5.36 6.69 -13.63
C VAL A 163 4.29 6.60 -12.57
N LEU A 164 4.15 5.42 -12.00
CA LEU A 164 3.32 5.20 -10.81
C LEU A 164 4.23 5.35 -9.59
N ALA A 165 4.11 6.47 -8.89
CA ALA A 165 4.83 6.73 -7.65
C ALA A 165 3.89 6.54 -6.46
N ILE A 166 4.32 5.71 -5.52
CA ILE A 166 3.55 5.33 -4.35
C ILE A 166 4.38 5.63 -3.11
N VAL A 167 3.81 6.38 -2.18
CA VAL A 167 4.32 6.53 -0.83
C VAL A 167 3.35 5.78 0.07
N PRO A 168 3.67 4.55 0.50
CA PRO A 168 2.78 3.83 1.41
C PRO A 168 2.77 4.51 2.78
N PRO A 169 1.67 4.44 3.53
CA PRO A 169 1.71 4.81 4.93
C PRO A 169 2.59 3.82 5.70
N PRO A 170 3.29 4.28 6.75
CA PRO A 170 4.01 3.36 7.63
C PRO A 170 3.03 2.43 8.33
N ALA A 171 3.48 1.23 8.65
CA ALA A 171 2.69 0.22 9.35
C ALA A 171 2.12 0.78 10.65
N GLU A 172 0.86 0.44 10.92
CA GLU A 172 0.20 0.80 12.17
C GLU A 172 0.88 0.07 13.33
N THR A 173 1.28 0.82 14.35
CA THR A 173 1.88 0.26 15.58
C THR A 173 1.06 0.63 16.79
N PHE A 174 0.85 -0.33 17.69
CA PHE A 174 0.07 -0.16 18.92
C PHE A 174 0.53 -1.14 20.00
N VAL A 175 -0.02 -1.00 21.22
CA VAL A 175 0.04 -2.02 22.27
C VAL A 175 -1.34 -2.63 22.42
N ARG A 176 -1.47 -3.94 22.22
CA ARG A 176 -2.76 -4.63 22.33
C ARG A 176 -3.29 -4.52 23.76
N SER A 177 -4.58 -4.18 23.90
CA SER A 177 -5.25 -3.86 25.17
C SER A 177 -4.82 -2.55 25.87
N ASP A 178 -4.02 -1.67 25.25
CA ASP A 178 -3.80 -0.29 25.70
C ASP A 178 -4.80 0.66 25.00
N VAL A 179 -6.03 0.74 25.53
CA VAL A 179 -7.16 1.39 24.87
C VAL A 179 -7.12 2.90 25.06
N ASN A 180 -6.52 3.38 26.13
CA ASN A 180 -6.36 4.81 26.38
C ASN A 180 -5.03 5.38 25.85
N LEU A 181 -4.16 4.52 25.30
CA LEU A 181 -2.88 4.86 24.69
C LEU A 181 -1.95 5.61 25.67
N ASP A 182 -1.90 5.14 26.91
CA ASP A 182 -1.00 5.67 27.94
C ASP A 182 0.31 4.86 28.08
N GLY A 183 0.48 3.82 27.25
CA GLY A 183 1.63 2.94 27.20
C GLY A 183 1.61 1.86 28.28
N SER A 184 0.52 1.70 29.03
CA SER A 184 0.43 0.76 30.15
C SER A 184 -0.95 0.12 30.29
N ILE A 185 -1.02 -1.20 30.14
CA ILE A 185 -2.27 -1.94 30.31
C ILE A 185 -2.69 -1.98 31.77
N ASN A 186 -3.83 -1.35 32.07
CA ASN A 186 -4.38 -1.25 33.41
C ASN A 186 -5.92 -1.16 33.40
N LEU A 187 -6.52 -0.82 34.55
CA LEU A 187 -7.99 -0.75 34.67
C LEU A 187 -8.58 0.41 33.85
N ALA A 188 -7.81 1.48 33.62
CA ALA A 188 -8.26 2.64 32.85
C ALA A 188 -8.61 2.25 31.41
N ASP A 189 -7.90 1.30 30.81
CA ASP A 189 -8.19 0.77 29.48
C ASP A 189 -9.54 0.04 29.42
N ALA A 190 -9.80 -0.83 30.38
CA ALA A 190 -11.07 -1.55 30.48
C ALA A 190 -12.24 -0.57 30.67
N VAL A 191 -12.04 0.50 31.45
CA VAL A 191 -13.02 1.58 31.60
C VAL A 191 -13.19 2.32 30.28
N ARG A 192 -12.10 2.68 29.60
CA ARG A 192 -12.12 3.39 28.32
C ARG A 192 -12.85 2.62 27.23
N LEU A 193 -12.69 1.30 27.20
CA LEU A 193 -13.41 0.42 26.30
C LEU A 193 -14.90 0.35 26.64
N LEU A 194 -15.27 0.27 27.92
CA LEU A 194 -16.68 0.33 28.33
C LEU A 194 -17.33 1.68 27.97
N GLU A 195 -16.60 2.79 28.12
CA GLU A 195 -17.05 4.11 27.67
C GLU A 195 -17.24 4.16 26.15
N HIS A 196 -16.37 3.52 25.39
CA HIS A 196 -16.56 3.37 23.94
C HIS A 196 -17.85 2.60 23.61
N LEU A 197 -18.03 1.42 24.21
CA LEU A 197 -19.13 0.51 23.92
C LEU A 197 -20.51 1.04 24.37
N PHE A 198 -20.58 1.71 25.52
CA PHE A 198 -21.85 2.08 26.15
C PHE A 198 -22.11 3.59 26.19
N MET A 199 -21.07 4.41 26.00
CA MET A 199 -21.18 5.88 26.04
C MET A 199 -20.74 6.52 24.72
N THR A 200 -20.46 5.72 23.68
CA THR A 200 -20.09 6.18 22.33
C THR A 200 -18.87 7.11 22.31
N VAL A 201 -18.00 6.99 23.31
CA VAL A 201 -16.75 7.75 23.35
C VAL A 201 -15.85 7.20 22.24
N ALA A 202 -15.41 8.06 21.31
CA ALA A 202 -14.48 7.65 20.27
C ALA A 202 -13.19 7.09 20.89
N ILE A 203 -12.57 6.10 20.26
CA ILE A 203 -11.24 5.58 20.63
C ILE A 203 -10.34 5.70 19.41
N ASP A 204 -9.06 5.97 19.64
CA ASP A 204 -8.13 6.30 18.55
C ASP A 204 -7.48 5.04 17.94
N CYS A 205 -7.55 3.88 18.62
CA CYS A 205 -7.00 2.62 18.11
C CYS A 205 -7.96 1.46 18.39
N ARG A 206 -8.64 0.97 17.34
CA ARG A 206 -9.60 -0.13 17.47
C ARG A 206 -8.90 -1.48 17.57
N LYS A 207 -7.71 -1.64 16.98
CA LYS A 207 -6.87 -2.84 17.18
C LYS A 207 -6.41 -2.98 18.63
N ALA A 208 -6.07 -1.87 19.32
CA ALA A 208 -5.77 -1.93 20.75
C ALA A 208 -6.99 -2.33 21.60
N ALA A 209 -8.20 -1.97 21.17
CA ALA A 209 -9.45 -2.32 21.84
C ALA A 209 -9.92 -3.76 21.59
N ASP A 210 -9.44 -4.39 20.52
CA ASP A 210 -9.62 -5.82 20.25
C ASP A 210 -8.55 -6.63 21.01
N GLY A 211 -8.80 -6.78 22.31
CA GLY A 211 -7.84 -7.33 23.26
C GLY A 211 -7.64 -8.83 23.13
N ASN A 212 -8.67 -9.56 22.69
CA ASN A 212 -8.59 -11.00 22.45
C ASN A 212 -8.31 -11.36 20.98
N ASP A 213 -8.17 -10.36 20.11
CA ASP A 213 -7.74 -10.50 18.72
C ASP A 213 -8.69 -11.39 17.90
N ASP A 214 -10.00 -11.14 18.05
CA ASP A 214 -11.06 -11.86 17.33
C ASP A 214 -11.73 -11.03 16.22
N SER A 215 -11.06 -9.93 15.83
CA SER A 215 -11.47 -8.93 14.84
C SER A 215 -12.76 -8.18 15.22
N SER A 216 -13.16 -8.21 16.49
CA SER A 216 -14.43 -7.63 16.95
C SER A 216 -14.32 -6.92 18.29
N VAL A 217 -14.31 -5.59 18.28
CA VAL A 217 -14.37 -4.78 19.52
C VAL A 217 -15.74 -4.90 20.22
N ASN A 218 -15.78 -5.61 21.35
CA ASN A 218 -16.99 -5.89 22.11
C ASN A 218 -16.73 -6.13 23.63
N LEU A 219 -17.71 -6.70 24.36
CA LEU A 219 -17.58 -6.93 25.81
C LEU A 219 -16.61 -8.08 26.15
N ALA A 220 -16.37 -9.01 25.20
CA ALA A 220 -15.42 -10.10 25.35
C ALA A 220 -13.99 -9.56 25.60
N ASP A 221 -13.61 -8.47 24.94
CA ASP A 221 -12.34 -7.77 25.14
C ASP A 221 -12.16 -7.26 26.56
N VAL A 222 -13.19 -6.61 27.10
CA VAL A 222 -13.18 -6.12 28.48
C VAL A 222 -13.01 -7.28 29.46
N ILE A 223 -13.72 -8.39 29.23
CA ILE A 223 -13.63 -9.59 30.07
C ILE A 223 -12.23 -10.20 29.96
N PHE A 224 -11.68 -10.29 28.75
CA PHE A 224 -10.34 -10.80 28.49
C PHE A 224 -9.28 -9.98 29.22
N GLN A 225 -9.34 -8.65 29.08
CA GLN A 225 -8.41 -7.73 29.75
C GLN A 225 -8.48 -7.81 31.27
N LEU A 226 -9.69 -7.83 31.85
CA LEU A 226 -9.84 -7.97 33.31
C LEU A 226 -9.38 -9.34 33.81
N ALA A 227 -9.56 -10.40 33.02
CA ALA A 227 -9.05 -11.73 33.35
C ALA A 227 -7.52 -11.76 33.37
N PHE A 228 -6.86 -11.12 32.41
CA PHE A 228 -5.40 -10.93 32.41
C PHE A 228 -4.94 -10.15 33.66
N LEU A 229 -5.56 -9.01 33.94
CA LEU A 229 -5.15 -8.12 35.05
C LEU A 229 -5.36 -8.74 36.44
N PHE A 230 -6.43 -9.50 36.65
CA PHE A 230 -6.85 -9.89 38.01
C PHE A 230 -7.01 -11.39 38.25
N ASN A 231 -7.07 -12.22 37.20
CA ASN A 231 -7.39 -13.65 37.32
C ASN A 231 -6.31 -14.56 36.71
N ALA A 232 -5.10 -14.04 36.48
CA ALA A 232 -4.01 -14.76 35.83
C ALA A 232 -4.44 -15.38 34.48
N GLY A 233 -5.28 -14.66 33.73
CA GLY A 233 -5.63 -15.00 32.35
C GLY A 233 -4.43 -14.94 31.42
N SER A 234 -4.62 -15.38 30.18
CA SER A 234 -3.60 -15.27 29.13
C SER A 234 -3.19 -13.82 28.93
N ALA A 235 -1.91 -13.58 28.63
CA ALA A 235 -1.46 -12.29 28.15
C ALA A 235 -2.17 -11.94 26.83
N PRO A 236 -2.38 -10.65 26.53
CA PRO A 236 -2.82 -10.22 25.21
C PRO A 236 -1.94 -10.82 24.10
N PRO A 237 -2.53 -11.21 22.96
CA PRO A 237 -1.77 -11.51 21.75
C PRO A 237 -0.86 -10.34 21.35
N GLU A 238 0.10 -10.60 20.48
CA GLU A 238 0.97 -9.57 19.94
C GLU A 238 0.13 -8.47 19.23
N PRO A 239 0.52 -7.19 19.28
CA PRO A 239 1.72 -6.61 19.91
C PRO A 239 1.55 -6.30 21.42
N PHE A 240 2.23 -7.06 22.29
CA PHE A 240 2.23 -6.87 23.75
C PHE A 240 3.56 -7.38 24.34
N PRO A 241 4.18 -6.72 25.35
CA PRO A 241 3.77 -5.51 26.09
C PRO A 241 4.29 -4.19 25.51
N GLY A 242 4.96 -4.23 24.36
CA GLY A 242 5.48 -3.04 23.69
C GLY A 242 4.79 -2.81 22.36
N CYS A 243 5.07 -1.64 21.77
CA CYS A 243 4.61 -1.29 20.44
C CYS A 243 5.06 -2.34 19.42
N GLY A 244 4.16 -2.70 18.53
CA GLY A 244 4.45 -3.54 17.38
C GLY A 244 3.32 -3.48 16.36
N THR A 245 3.54 -4.14 15.24
CA THR A 245 2.53 -4.36 14.21
C THR A 245 1.58 -5.49 14.62
N ASP A 246 0.44 -5.55 13.95
CA ASP A 246 -0.49 -6.66 14.09
C ASP A 246 -0.04 -7.86 13.22
N PRO A 247 0.33 -9.01 13.79
CA PRO A 247 0.65 -10.20 12.99
C PRO A 247 -0.59 -10.88 12.40
N THR A 248 -1.79 -10.44 12.78
CA THR A 248 -3.05 -10.95 12.28
C THR A 248 -3.76 -9.86 11.47
N PRO A 249 -3.74 -9.94 10.13
CA PRO A 249 -4.42 -8.96 9.29
C PRO A 249 -5.93 -8.96 9.54
N ASP A 250 -6.50 -7.76 9.74
CA ASP A 250 -7.92 -7.55 9.97
C ASP A 250 -8.35 -6.11 9.59
N PRO A 251 -9.66 -5.82 9.46
CA PRO A 251 -10.17 -4.51 9.01
C PRO A 251 -10.24 -3.41 10.09
N LEU A 252 -9.80 -3.66 11.32
CA LEU A 252 -9.70 -2.65 12.37
C LEU A 252 -8.46 -1.78 12.10
N GLU A 253 -8.52 -0.51 12.48
CA GLU A 253 -7.47 0.47 12.20
C GLU A 253 -7.11 1.24 13.48
N CYS A 254 -5.92 1.84 13.47
CA CYS A 254 -5.45 2.78 14.47
C CYS A 254 -5.14 4.14 13.84
N GLN A 255 -5.85 5.17 14.32
CA GLN A 255 -5.76 6.54 13.82
C GLN A 255 -4.52 7.29 14.34
N VAL A 256 -3.86 6.72 15.33
CA VAL A 256 -2.65 7.26 15.95
C VAL A 256 -1.63 6.15 16.13
N TYR A 257 -0.37 6.51 15.97
CA TYR A 257 0.76 5.63 16.24
C TYR A 257 0.92 5.43 17.75
N CYS A 258 1.60 4.34 18.09
CA CYS A 258 1.93 3.99 19.46
C CYS A 258 2.58 5.18 20.22
N PRO A 259 2.17 5.45 21.48
CA PRO A 259 2.63 6.58 22.30
C PRO A 259 4.12 6.54 22.73
#